data_AF-A0A841DMJ3-F1
#
_entry.id   AF-A0A841DMJ3-F1
#
_cell.length_a   1.000
_cell.length_b   1.000
_cell.length_c   1.000
_cell.angle_alpha   90.00
_cell.angle_beta   90.00
_cell.angle_gamma   90.00
#
_symmetry.space_group_name_H-M   'P 1'
#
loop_
_entity.id
_entity.type
_entity.pdbx_description
1 polymer ?
#
loop_
_entity_poly.entity_id
_entity_poly.type
_entity_poly.pdbx_seq_one_letter_code
_entity_poly.pdbx_strand_id
1 'polypeptide(L)'
;MISGRVLQGVVSAHLLAIAGQPVFAGVYLSGDFDALRLHAAGANIVTSIGYLQVIVAVVVWVRLRRYWPFVVSLGVVIAETVQYFAGQDGALWLHIPLGVITVVAVVVQFIAIWQRPPRRTEETARA
;
A
#
# COMPACT_ATOMS: atom_id res chain seq x y z
N MET A 1 -15.22 -3.85 -15.22
CA MET A 1 -14.00 -4.59 -15.62
C MET A 1 -12.75 -3.71 -15.54
N ILE A 2 -12.75 -2.51 -16.15
CA ILE A 2 -11.58 -1.60 -16.15
C ILE A 2 -11.16 -1.19 -14.74
N SER A 3 -12.07 -0.71 -13.89
CA SER A 3 -11.73 -0.26 -12.52
C SER A 3 -11.05 -1.34 -11.66
N GLY A 4 -11.45 -2.61 -11.82
CA GLY A 4 -10.81 -3.73 -11.12
C GLY A 4 -9.39 -3.99 -11.62
N ARG A 5 -9.15 -3.91 -12.93
CA ARG A 5 -7.80 -4.03 -13.52
C ARG A 5 -6.89 -2.87 -13.12
N VAL A 6 -7.42 -1.65 -13.06
CA VAL A 6 -6.67 -0.49 -12.57
C VAL A 6 -6.26 -0.69 -11.12
N LEU A 7 -7.17 -1.15 -10.26
CA LEU A 7 -6.84 -1.47 -8.87
C LEU A 7 -5.77 -2.58 -8.76
N GLN A 8 -5.86 -3.62 -9.60
CA GLN A 8 -4.83 -4.67 -9.68
C GLN A 8 -3.47 -4.10 -10.07
N GLY A 9 -3.42 -3.23 -11.09
CA GLY A 9 -2.17 -2.59 -11.51
C GLY A 9 -1.57 -1.73 -10.41
N VAL A 10 -2.39 -0.92 -9.73
CA VAL A 10 -1.92 -0.04 -8.65
C VAL A 10 -1.44 -0.84 -7.44
N VAL A 11 -2.17 -1.86 -6.98
CA VAL A 11 -1.72 -2.67 -5.83
C VAL A 11 -0.45 -3.47 -6.14
N SER A 12 -0.26 -3.92 -7.39
CA SER A 12 0.98 -4.55 -7.82
C SER A 12 2.15 -3.57 -7.80
N ALA A 13 1.96 -2.35 -8.31
CA ALA A 13 2.98 -1.30 -8.24
C ALA A 13 3.32 -0.94 -6.78
N HIS A 14 2.29 -0.88 -5.93
CA HIS A 14 2.45 -0.61 -4.51
C HIS A 14 3.28 -1.70 -3.83
N LEU A 15 2.95 -2.97 -4.08
CA LEU A 15 3.68 -4.12 -3.57
C LEU A 15 5.16 -4.09 -3.97
N LEU A 16 5.46 -3.81 -5.24
CA LEU A 16 6.85 -3.75 -5.72
C LEU A 16 7.63 -2.62 -5.04
N ALA A 17 7.02 -1.44 -4.93
CA ALA A 17 7.66 -0.29 -4.30
C ALA A 17 7.91 -0.52 -2.80
N ILE A 18 6.90 -1.02 -2.07
CA ILE A 18 7.00 -1.22 -0.62
C ILE A 18 7.92 -2.39 -0.26
N ALA A 19 8.00 -3.44 -1.09
CA ALA A 19 8.94 -4.53 -0.90
C ALA A 19 10.41 -4.10 -1.07
N GLY A 20 10.68 -3.01 -1.80
CA GLY A 20 12.01 -2.43 -1.91
C GLY A 20 12.45 -1.66 -0.66
N GLN A 21 11.51 -1.17 0.15
CA GLN A 21 11.83 -0.34 1.33
C GLN A 21 12.74 -1.05 2.35
N PRO A 22 12.47 -2.31 2.75
CA PRO A 22 13.36 -3.06 3.65
C PRO A 22 14.76 -3.28 3.07
N VAL A 23 14.90 -3.37 1.74
CA VAL A 23 16.21 -3.53 1.10
C VAL A 23 17.04 -2.26 1.28
N PHE A 24 16.48 -1.09 0.96
CA PHE A 24 17.19 0.18 1.13
C PHE A 24 17.48 0.49 2.60
N ALA A 25 16.52 0.19 3.50
CA ALA A 25 16.73 0.31 4.93
C ALA A 25 17.82 -0.63 5.44
N GLY A 26 17.85 -1.89 4.98
CA GLY A 26 18.87 -2.87 5.34
C GLY A 26 20.27 -2.47 4.88
N VAL A 27 20.41 -1.95 3.65
CA VAL A 27 21.68 -1.44 3.13
C VAL A 27 22.17 -0.24 3.96
N TYR A 28 21.27 0.70 4.29
CA TYR A 28 21.57 1.79 5.21
C TYR A 28 22.06 1.31 6.58
N LEU A 29 21.35 0.35 7.19
CA LEU A 29 21.71 -0.23 8.49
C LEU A 29 23.02 -1.04 8.43
N SER A 30 23.45 -1.47 7.24
CA SER A 30 24.76 -2.13 7.05
C SER A 30 25.93 -1.15 6.93
N GLY A 31 25.67 0.17 6.95
CA GLY A 31 26.68 1.23 6.97
C GLY A 31 26.82 2.01 5.67
N ASP A 32 26.06 1.67 4.62
CA ASP A 32 26.01 2.46 3.39
C ASP A 32 24.95 3.57 3.50
N PHE A 33 25.41 4.74 3.97
CA PHE A 33 24.56 5.89 4.24
C PHE A 33 23.89 6.49 2.99
N ASP A 34 24.41 6.24 1.78
CA ASP A 34 23.78 6.72 0.55
C ASP A 34 22.43 6.05 0.30
N ALA A 35 22.26 4.82 0.78
CA ALA A 35 20.98 4.10 0.73
C ALA A 35 19.86 4.80 1.52
N LEU A 36 20.18 5.70 2.47
CA LEU A 36 19.16 6.52 3.14
C LEU A 36 18.42 7.42 2.14
N ARG A 37 19.11 7.96 1.14
CA ARG A 37 18.48 8.78 0.10
C ARG A 37 17.57 7.93 -0.78
N LEU A 38 17.97 6.71 -1.10
CA LEU A 38 17.15 5.75 -1.85
C LEU A 38 15.93 5.32 -1.04
N HIS A 39 16.09 5.06 0.25
CA HIS A 39 15.01 4.75 1.17
C HIS A 39 14.00 5.90 1.23
N ALA A 40 14.46 7.14 1.44
CA ALA A 40 13.60 8.32 1.47
C ALA A 40 12.89 8.59 0.13
N ALA A 41 13.59 8.46 -0.99
CA ALA A 41 12.97 8.58 -2.32
C ALA A 41 11.92 7.48 -2.54
N GLY A 42 12.22 6.24 -2.15
CA GLY A 42 11.27 5.14 -2.21
C GLY A 42 10.07 5.35 -1.28
N ALA A 43 10.25 5.92 -0.09
CA ALA A 43 9.16 6.25 0.83
C ALA A 43 8.19 7.27 0.19
N ASN A 44 8.71 8.26 -0.53
CA ASN A 44 7.89 9.20 -1.30
C ASN A 44 7.09 8.48 -2.41
N ILE A 45 7.73 7.54 -3.12
CA ILE A 45 7.08 6.76 -4.18
C ILE A 45 5.98 5.86 -3.60
N VAL A 46 6.29 5.08 -2.58
CA VAL A 46 5.34 4.19 -1.88
C VAL A 46 4.12 4.99 -1.41
N THR A 47 4.36 6.06 -0.65
CA THR A 47 3.29 6.91 -0.11
C THR A 47 2.42 7.53 -1.23
N SER A 48 3.05 7.99 -2.32
CA SER A 48 2.31 8.54 -3.47
C SER A 48 1.44 7.48 -4.16
N ILE A 49 1.96 6.25 -4.31
CA ILE A 49 1.18 5.12 -4.82
C ILE A 49 0.06 4.75 -3.86
N GLY A 50 0.29 4.78 -2.54
CA GLY A 50 -0.72 4.56 -1.51
C GLY A 50 -1.90 5.52 -1.65
N TYR A 51 -1.64 6.83 -1.77
CA TYR A 51 -2.69 7.83 -2.03
C TYR A 51 -3.44 7.56 -3.35
N LEU A 52 -2.72 7.23 -4.43
CA LEU A 52 -3.34 6.84 -5.70
C LEU A 52 -4.23 5.59 -5.53
N GLN A 53 -3.78 4.61 -4.76
CA GLN A 53 -4.53 3.39 -4.46
C GLN A 53 -5.83 3.71 -3.71
N VAL A 54 -5.81 4.63 -2.75
CA VAL A 54 -7.03 5.11 -2.06
C VAL A 54 -7.99 5.72 -3.07
N ILE A 55 -7.52 6.61 -3.96
CA ILE A 55 -8.36 7.24 -4.99
C ILE A 55 -9.00 6.17 -5.89
N VAL A 56 -8.21 5.23 -6.39
CA VAL A 56 -8.70 4.12 -7.23
C VAL A 56 -9.68 3.23 -6.46
N ALA A 57 -9.43 2.98 -5.17
CA ALA A 57 -10.30 2.20 -4.31
C ALA A 57 -11.64 2.91 -4.05
N VAL A 58 -11.68 4.24 -3.96
CA VAL A 58 -12.93 5.03 -3.94
C VAL A 58 -13.70 4.82 -5.25
N VAL A 59 -13.02 4.88 -6.41
CA VAL A 59 -13.67 4.61 -7.71
C VAL A 59 -14.27 3.20 -7.75
N VAL A 60 -13.53 2.19 -7.24
CA VAL A 60 -14.02 0.80 -7.12
C VAL A 60 -15.21 0.72 -6.18
N TRP A 61 -15.18 1.40 -5.03
CA TRP A 61 -16.31 1.44 -4.10
C TRP A 61 -17.56 2.01 -4.78
N VAL A 62 -17.45 3.19 -5.40
CA VAL A 62 -18.60 3.85 -6.04
C VAL A 62 -19.16 3.02 -7.20
N ARG A 63 -18.30 2.51 -8.09
CA ARG A 63 -18.71 1.81 -9.32
C ARG A 63 -19.13 0.37 -9.10
N LEU A 64 -18.49 -0.35 -8.17
CA LEU A 64 -18.68 -1.79 -7.97
C LEU A 64 -19.35 -2.13 -6.64
N ARG A 65 -19.62 -1.13 -5.78
CA ARG A 65 -20.21 -1.29 -4.44
C ARG A 65 -19.39 -2.20 -3.52
N ARG A 66 -18.07 -2.20 -3.70
CA ARG A 66 -17.11 -2.94 -2.87
C ARG A 66 -16.23 -1.95 -2.10
N TYR A 67 -16.56 -1.69 -0.84
CA TYR A 67 -15.89 -0.69 -0.01
C TYR A 67 -14.60 -1.18 0.65
N TRP A 68 -14.44 -2.50 0.83
CA TRP A 68 -13.30 -3.05 1.57
C TRP A 68 -11.92 -2.67 1.00
N PRO A 69 -11.69 -2.56 -0.35
CA PRO A 69 -10.38 -2.14 -0.85
C PRO A 69 -10.06 -0.71 -0.42
N PHE A 70 -11.08 0.14 -0.24
CA PHE A 70 -10.90 1.52 0.22
C PHE A 70 -10.48 1.53 1.69
N VAL A 71 -11.19 0.79 2.55
CA VAL A 71 -10.89 0.74 3.99
C VAL A 71 -9.48 0.22 4.24
N VAL A 72 -9.07 -0.85 3.56
CA VAL A 72 -7.71 -1.41 3.69
C VAL A 72 -6.66 -0.42 3.18
N SER A 73 -6.86 0.17 1.99
CA SER A 73 -5.91 1.15 1.43
C SER A 73 -5.77 2.39 2.31
N LEU A 74 -6.87 2.86 2.89
CA LEU A 74 -6.86 4.01 3.80
C LEU A 74 -6.07 3.69 5.07
N GLY A 75 -6.28 2.51 5.66
CA GLY A 75 -5.51 2.06 6.81
C GLY A 75 -4.01 1.96 6.53
N VAL A 76 -3.64 1.43 5.36
CA VAL A 76 -2.24 1.38 4.89
C VAL A 76 -1.64 2.79 4.77
N VAL A 77 -2.31 3.73 4.10
CA VAL A 77 -1.81 5.10 3.93
C VAL A 77 -1.65 5.84 5.27
N ILE A 78 -2.58 5.64 6.21
CA ILE A 78 -2.44 6.19 7.57
C ILE A 78 -1.19 5.62 8.24
N ALA A 79 -1.00 4.30 8.19
CA ALA A 79 0.17 3.65 8.75
C ALA A 79 1.49 4.10 8.06
N GLU A 80 1.51 4.25 6.74
CA GLU A 80 2.64 4.78 5.99
C GLU A 80 2.97 6.22 6.36
N THR A 81 1.95 7.05 6.57
CA THR A 81 2.13 8.44 6.99
C THR A 81 2.75 8.50 8.39
N VAL A 82 2.25 7.70 9.34
CA VAL A 82 2.84 7.59 10.69
C VAL A 82 4.27 7.07 10.62
N GLN A 83 4.52 6.05 9.80
CA GLN A 83 5.86 5.51 9.53
C GLN A 83 6.80 6.59 8.98
N TYR A 84 6.32 7.42 8.06
CA TYR A 84 7.13 8.45 7.41
C TYR A 84 7.66 9.43 8.45
N PHE A 85 6.78 9.95 9.31
CA PHE A 85 7.17 10.85 10.40
C PHE A 85 8.07 10.13 11.43
N ALA A 86 7.74 8.90 11.82
CA ALA A 86 8.60 8.11 12.69
C ALA A 86 10.01 7.90 12.12
N GLY A 87 10.14 7.76 10.79
CA GLY A 87 11.42 7.68 10.09
C GLY A 87 12.20 8.99 10.12
N GLN A 88 11.54 10.13 9.90
CA GLN A 88 12.14 11.47 10.00
C GLN A 88 12.63 11.77 11.42
N ASP A 89 11.88 11.35 12.43
CA ASP A 89 12.22 11.54 13.84
C ASP A 89 13.25 10.52 14.37
N GLY A 90 13.67 9.55 13.55
CA GLY A 90 14.58 8.48 13.96
C GLY A 90 13.98 7.49 14.98
N ALA A 91 12.65 7.45 15.13
CA ALA A 91 11.93 6.59 16.05
C ALA A 91 11.85 5.13 15.53
N LEU A 92 13.00 4.46 15.45
CA LEU A 92 13.13 3.12 14.86
C LEU A 92 12.24 2.05 15.51
N TRP A 93 11.98 2.16 16.81
CA TRP A 93 11.11 1.25 17.55
C TRP A 93 9.66 1.24 17.05
N LEU A 94 9.21 2.35 16.46
CA LEU A 94 7.89 2.48 15.85
C LEU A 94 7.97 2.27 14.33
N HIS A 95 8.96 2.89 13.69
CA HIS A 95 9.15 2.85 12.24
C HIS A 95 9.32 1.41 11.72
N ILE A 96 10.20 0.61 12.34
CA ILE A 96 10.51 -0.75 11.84
C ILE A 96 9.30 -1.68 11.97
N PRO A 97 8.65 -1.84 13.15
CA PRO A 97 7.50 -2.74 13.26
C PRO A 97 6.34 -2.29 12.37
N LEU A 98 6.08 -0.99 12.27
CA LEU A 98 5.01 -0.46 11.44
C LEU A 98 5.29 -0.71 9.95
N GLY A 99 6.55 -0.57 9.51
CA GLY A 99 6.97 -0.89 8.16
C GLY A 99 6.82 -2.37 7.79
N VAL A 100 7.08 -3.28 8.72
CA VAL A 100 6.82 -4.71 8.50
C VAL A 100 5.31 -4.96 8.37
N ILE A 101 4.50 -4.36 9.23
CA ILE A 101 3.04 -4.50 9.19
C ILE A 101 2.46 -3.96 7.88
N THR A 102 2.92 -2.81 7.39
CA THR A 102 2.44 -2.23 6.12
C THR A 102 2.85 -3.10 4.93
N VAL A 103 4.08 -3.62 4.88
CA VAL A 103 4.50 -4.58 3.85
C VAL A 103 3.57 -5.80 3.84
N VAL A 104 3.32 -6.41 5.00
CA VAL A 104 2.42 -7.56 5.13
C VAL A 104 1.00 -7.20 4.69
N ALA A 105 0.48 -6.04 5.10
CA ALA A 105 -0.85 -5.58 4.73
C ALA A 105 -1.00 -5.42 3.21
N VAL A 106 -0.02 -4.82 2.53
CA VAL A 106 -0.02 -4.67 1.07
C VAL A 106 0.10 -6.03 0.38
N VAL A 107 0.93 -6.95 0.88
CA VAL A 107 1.01 -8.33 0.36
C VAL A 107 -0.33 -9.04 0.45
N VAL A 108 -0.97 -9.02 1.62
CA VAL A 108 -2.28 -9.64 1.84
C VAL A 108 -3.34 -9.00 0.95
N GLN A 109 -3.34 -7.67 0.84
CA GLN A 109 -4.27 -6.95 -0.03
C GLN A 109 -4.07 -7.31 -1.51
N PHE A 110 -2.81 -7.39 -1.97
CA PHE A 110 -2.46 -7.86 -3.31
C PHE A 110 -3.04 -9.25 -3.56
N ILE A 111 -2.77 -10.22 -2.67
CA ILE A 111 -3.28 -11.59 -2.79
C ILE A 111 -4.81 -11.59 -2.85
N ALA A 112 -5.48 -10.86 -1.95
CA ALA A 112 -6.94 -10.79 -1.90
C ALA A 112 -7.55 -10.23 -3.20
N ILE A 113 -6.97 -9.15 -3.74
CA ILE A 113 -7.43 -8.51 -4.99
C ILE A 113 -7.21 -9.44 -6.19
N TRP A 114 -6.08 -10.14 -6.25
CA TRP A 114 -5.77 -11.04 -7.37
C TRP A 114 -6.56 -12.34 -7.32
N GLN A 115 -6.79 -12.92 -6.14
CA GLN A 115 -7.61 -14.11 -5.98
C GLN A 115 -9.10 -13.82 -6.22
N ARG A 116 -9.60 -12.65 -5.77
CA ARG A 116 -11.01 -12.27 -5.89
C ARG A 116 -11.14 -10.83 -6.40
N PRO A 117 -10.91 -10.59 -7.70
CA PRO A 117 -11.00 -9.25 -8.27
C PRO A 117 -12.37 -8.62 -7.98
N PRO A 118 -12.45 -7.36 -7.52
CA PRO A 118 -13.71 -6.69 -7.27
C PRO A 118 -14.58 -6.70 -8.53
N ARG A 119 -15.76 -7.31 -8.42
CA ARG A 119 -16.82 -7.29 -9.42
C ARG A 119 -18.04 -6.64 -8.80
N ARG A 120 -18.88 -6.02 -9.64
CA ARG A 120 -20.15 -5.41 -9.19
C ARG A 120 -20.93 -6.48 -8.43
N THR A 121 -21.35 -6.17 -7.20
CA THR A 121 -22.36 -6.98 -6.54
C THR A 121 -23.63 -6.81 -7.38
N GLU A 122 -24.01 -7.83 -8.13
CA GLU A 122 -25.40 -7.94 -8.56
C GLU A 122 -26.18 -8.17 -7.28
N GLU A 123 -26.82 -7.12 -6.77
CA GLU A 123 -27.90 -7.30 -5.80
C GLU A 123 -28.84 -8.35 -6.40
N THR A 124 -29.09 -9.37 -5.59
CA THR A 124 -30.11 -10.39 -5.73
C THR A 124 -31.41 -9.75 -6.23
N ALA A 125 -31.58 -9.67 -7.55
CA ALA A 125 -32.84 -9.30 -8.21
C ALA A 125 -33.87 -10.45 -8.16
N ARG A 126 -33.75 -11.36 -7.18
CA ARG A 126 -34.61 -12.53 -6.99
C ARG A 126 -34.65 -12.89 -5.50
N ALA A 127 -35.46 -12.16 -4.74
CA ALA A 127 -36.09 -12.62 -3.52
C ALA A 127 -37.54 -12.12 -3.56
#